data_AF-A0A2U1KTC9-F1
#
_entry.id   AF-A0A2U1KTC9-F1
#
_cell.length_a   1.000
_cell.length_b   1.000
_cell.length_c   1.000
_cell.angle_alpha   90.00
_cell.angle_beta   90.00
_cell.angle_gamma   90.00
#
_symmetry.space_group_name_H-M   'P 1'
#
loop_
_entity.id
_entity.type
_entity.pdbx_description
1 polymer ?
#
loop_
_entity_poly.entity_id
_entity_poly.type
_entity_poly.pdbx_seq_one_letter_code
_entity_poly.pdbx_strand_id
1 'polypeptide(L)'
;MPKLMSGNAQKGCFCDMIPPSCIQMRNVMLSAFPRNMRLPDPSTPNLKIDLLAEISQSPHSLSEVDAALKAKQMKTDVNEYLKTQPQGTSFLSDLKQKLLLSPSEAARAGT
;
A
#
# COMPACT_ATOMS: atom_id res chain seq x y z
N MET A 1 21.30 10.33 1.77
CA MET A 1 20.13 9.53 1.32
C MET A 1 19.67 8.44 2.30
N PRO A 2 20.52 7.64 2.99
CA PRO A 2 20.03 6.57 3.88
C PRO A 2 19.35 7.05 5.17
N LYS A 3 19.63 8.28 5.62
CA LYS A 3 19.09 8.83 6.89
C LYS A 3 17.62 9.24 6.83
N LEU A 4 17.06 9.51 5.63
CA LEU A 4 15.67 9.95 5.47
C LEU A 4 14.67 8.78 5.37
N MET A 5 15.16 7.57 5.03
CA MET A 5 14.35 6.37 4.78
C MET A 5 14.26 5.44 5.99
N SER A 6 14.85 5.82 7.13
CA SER A 6 14.96 4.94 8.31
C SER A 6 13.65 4.76 9.09
N GLY A 7 12.61 5.53 8.77
CA GLY A 7 11.27 5.35 9.34
C GLY A 7 10.39 4.54 8.40
N ASN A 8 9.92 3.37 8.84
CA ASN A 8 8.89 2.59 8.12
C ASN A 8 7.65 3.42 7.77
N ALA A 9 7.41 4.47 8.57
CA ALA A 9 6.35 5.46 8.46
C ALA A 9 6.23 6.15 7.08
N GLN A 10 7.34 6.39 6.37
CA GLN A 10 7.34 7.33 5.24
C GLN A 10 7.42 6.67 3.86
N LYS A 11 7.61 5.35 3.78
CA LYS A 11 7.81 4.66 2.49
C LYS A 11 6.56 4.69 1.60
N GLY A 12 5.38 4.54 2.21
CA GLY A 12 4.10 4.50 1.49
C GLY A 12 3.84 5.78 0.69
N CYS A 13 3.98 6.95 1.32
CA CYS A 13 3.70 8.22 0.65
C CYS A 13 4.72 8.57 -0.44
N PHE A 14 5.97 8.11 -0.33
CA PHE A 14 6.94 8.29 -1.43
C PHE A 14 6.62 7.40 -2.62
N CYS A 15 6.09 6.19 -2.40
CA CYS A 15 5.72 5.29 -3.49
C CYS A 15 4.58 5.87 -4.35
N ASP A 16 3.69 6.68 -3.75
CA ASP A 16 2.61 7.38 -4.47
C ASP A 16 3.15 8.47 -5.42
N MET A 17 4.33 9.01 -5.14
CA MET A 17 4.97 10.08 -5.94
C MET A 17 5.96 9.55 -6.98
N ILE A 18 6.37 8.28 -6.89
CA ILE A 18 7.34 7.67 -7.79
C ILE A 18 6.60 6.89 -8.89
N PRO A 19 6.77 7.21 -10.18
CA PRO A 19 6.12 6.49 -11.28
C PRO A 19 6.39 4.98 -11.25
N PRO A 20 5.42 4.13 -11.68
CA PRO A 20 5.59 2.68 -11.72
C PRO A 20 6.76 2.18 -12.57
N SER A 21 7.13 2.93 -13.61
CA SER A 21 8.28 2.62 -14.47
C SER A 21 9.63 2.77 -13.78
N CYS A 22 9.71 3.55 -12.68
CA CYS A 22 10.96 3.80 -11.95
C CYS A 22 11.30 2.67 -10.96
N ILE A 23 11.47 1.44 -11.48
CA ILE A 23 11.65 0.21 -10.70
C ILE A 23 12.81 0.33 -9.69
N GLN A 24 13.98 0.78 -10.14
CA GLN A 24 15.16 0.88 -9.26
C GLN A 24 14.94 1.86 -8.11
N MET A 25 14.28 3.00 -8.37
CA MET A 25 14.00 4.01 -7.34
C MET A 25 12.96 3.49 -6.33
N ARG A 26 11.91 2.81 -6.80
CA ARG A 26 10.95 2.14 -5.92
C ARG A 26 11.62 1.08 -5.06
N ASN A 27 12.51 0.26 -5.62
CA ASN A 27 13.24 -0.75 -4.86
C ASN A 27 14.10 -0.12 -3.76
N VAL A 28 14.79 0.99 -4.02
CA VAL A 28 15.54 1.70 -2.98
C VAL A 28 14.64 2.13 -1.81
N MET A 29 13.43 2.62 -2.09
CA MET A 29 12.48 3.00 -1.05
C MET A 29 11.91 1.79 -0.30
N LEU A 30 11.51 0.75 -1.03
CA LEU A 30 10.85 -0.44 -0.49
C LEU A 30 11.81 -1.37 0.27
N SER A 31 13.08 -1.45 -0.12
CA SER A 31 14.10 -2.29 0.51
C SER A 31 14.70 -1.68 1.78
N ALA A 32 14.35 -0.44 2.15
CA ALA A 32 14.73 0.08 3.45
C ALA A 32 14.04 -0.73 4.56
N PHE A 33 14.67 -0.87 5.73
CA PHE A 33 14.10 -1.50 6.93
C PHE A 33 14.72 -0.86 8.19
N PRO A 34 14.08 -0.97 9.37
CA PRO A 34 14.63 -0.39 10.60
C PRO A 34 16.00 -0.97 10.92
N ARG A 35 16.91 -0.17 11.47
CA ARG A 35 18.28 -0.62 11.79
C ARG A 35 18.34 -1.77 12.81
N ASN A 36 17.33 -1.89 13.66
CA ASN A 36 17.20 -2.98 14.62
C ASN A 36 16.49 -4.23 14.05
N MET A 37 16.04 -4.19 12.79
CA MET A 37 15.44 -5.34 12.13
C MET A 37 16.52 -6.20 11.48
N ARG A 38 16.50 -7.50 11.77
CA ARG A 38 17.30 -8.50 11.06
C ARG A 38 16.37 -9.35 10.23
N LEU A 39 16.48 -9.24 8.91
CA LEU A 39 15.69 -10.05 7.99
C LEU A 39 16.31 -11.44 7.88
N PRO A 40 15.50 -12.52 7.95
CA PRO A 40 16.00 -13.86 7.65
C PRO A 40 16.42 -13.97 6.19
N ASP A 41 17.41 -14.82 5.91
CA ASP A 41 17.83 -15.08 4.53
C ASP A 41 16.70 -15.84 3.80
N PRO A 42 16.16 -15.30 2.68
CA PRO A 42 15.05 -15.90 1.95
C PRO A 42 15.39 -17.27 1.34
N SER A 43 16.68 -17.59 1.16
CA SER A 43 17.15 -18.87 0.64
C SER A 43 17.34 -19.94 1.72
N THR A 44 17.09 -19.61 3.00
CA THR A 44 17.21 -20.57 4.10
C THR A 44 16.17 -21.68 3.96
N PRO A 45 16.58 -22.95 3.81
CA PRO A 45 15.63 -24.05 3.72
C PRO A 45 14.84 -24.19 5.03
N ASN A 46 13.54 -24.47 4.91
CA ASN A 46 12.61 -24.61 6.03
C ASN A 46 12.41 -23.35 6.90
N LEU A 47 12.67 -22.16 6.35
CA LEU A 47 12.31 -20.90 7.01
C LEU A 47 10.78 -20.83 7.24
N LYS A 48 10.37 -20.73 8.50
CA LYS A 48 8.96 -20.58 8.89
C LYS A 48 8.62 -19.12 9.12
N ILE A 49 8.16 -18.44 8.08
CA ILE A 49 7.80 -17.01 8.12
C ILE A 49 6.72 -16.75 9.19
N ASP A 50 5.76 -17.66 9.35
CA ASP A 50 4.66 -17.55 10.31
C ASP A 50 5.10 -17.57 11.78
N LEU A 51 6.35 -17.92 12.08
CA LEU A 51 6.90 -17.93 13.43
C LEU A 51 7.71 -16.66 13.77
N LEU A 52 7.92 -15.78 12.80
CA LEU A 52 8.66 -14.53 13.01
C LEU A 52 7.77 -13.56 13.81
N ALA A 53 8.27 -13.05 14.93
CA ALA A 53 7.52 -12.14 15.80
C ALA A 53 7.11 -10.84 15.07
N GLU A 54 7.87 -10.48 14.03
CA GLU A 54 7.67 -9.28 13.23
C GLU A 54 6.42 -9.34 12.34
N ILE A 55 5.87 -10.52 12.02
CA ILE A 55 4.70 -10.61 11.10
C ILE A 55 3.42 -10.06 11.72
N SER A 56 3.30 -10.12 13.05
CA SER A 56 2.14 -9.61 13.77
C SER A 56 2.27 -8.12 14.09
N GLN A 57 3.44 -7.52 13.84
CA GLN A 57 3.69 -6.11 14.08
C GLN A 57 3.21 -5.30 12.87
N SER A 58 2.20 -4.47 13.07
CA SER A 58 1.73 -3.56 12.02
C SER A 58 2.82 -2.52 11.71
N PRO A 59 3.15 -2.27 10.42
CA PRO A 59 4.05 -1.21 10.08
C PRO A 59 3.45 0.15 10.45
N HIS A 60 4.26 1.06 10.98
CA HIS A 60 3.86 2.46 11.08
C HIS A 60 3.61 2.96 9.64
N SER A 61 2.39 3.38 9.34
CA SER A 61 1.99 3.94 8.05
C SER A 61 1.49 5.37 8.26
N LEU A 62 2.07 6.32 7.51
CA LEU A 62 1.57 7.69 7.41
C LEU A 62 0.68 7.88 6.17
N SER A 63 0.27 6.78 5.50
CA SER A 63 -0.52 6.88 4.28
C SER A 63 -1.93 7.38 4.60
N GLU A 64 -2.36 8.42 3.88
CA GLU A 64 -3.67 9.06 4.06
C GLU A 64 -4.78 8.34 3.27
N VAL A 65 -4.74 7.00 3.20
CA VAL A 65 -5.76 6.19 2.48
C VAL A 65 -7.17 6.57 2.94
N ASP A 66 -7.35 6.76 4.24
CA ASP A 66 -8.61 7.17 4.82
C ASP A 66 -9.11 8.53 4.32
N ALA A 67 -8.21 9.49 4.11
CA ALA A 67 -8.55 10.80 3.56
C ALA A 67 -8.91 10.68 2.08
N ALA A 68 -8.15 9.89 1.31
CA ALA A 68 -8.42 9.63 -0.10
C ALA A 68 -9.80 8.97 -0.33
N LEU A 69 -10.15 7.97 0.49
CA LEU A 69 -11.45 7.30 0.44
C LEU A 69 -12.60 8.24 0.83
N LYS A 70 -12.38 9.14 1.80
CA LYS A 70 -13.37 10.17 2.16
C LYS A 70 -13.55 11.19 1.04
N ALA A 71 -12.47 11.65 0.41
CA ALA A 71 -12.50 12.60 -0.70
C ALA A 71 -13.31 12.07 -1.90
N LYS A 72 -13.25 10.76 -2.16
CA LYS A 72 -14.05 10.09 -3.19
C LYS A 72 -15.42 9.57 -2.70
N GLN A 73 -15.84 9.94 -1.48
CA GLN A 73 -17.13 9.53 -0.89
C GLN A 73 -17.38 8.01 -0.95
N MET A 74 -16.35 7.20 -0.71
CA MET A 74 -16.44 5.73 -0.80
C MET A 74 -16.14 5.01 0.53
N LYS A 75 -15.65 5.73 1.55
CA LYS A 75 -15.24 5.12 2.83
C LYS A 75 -16.37 4.36 3.53
N THR A 76 -17.59 4.92 3.53
CA THR A 76 -18.75 4.28 4.19
C THR A 76 -19.10 2.97 3.50
N ASP A 77 -19.30 3.01 2.18
CA ASP A 77 -19.63 1.83 1.36
C ASP A 77 -18.58 0.71 1.52
N VAL A 78 -17.29 1.05 1.49
CA VAL A 78 -16.19 0.10 1.69
C VAL A 78 -16.26 -0.55 3.08
N ASN A 79 -16.47 0.26 4.13
CA ASN A 79 -16.55 -0.25 5.50
C ASN A 79 -17.76 -1.15 5.72
N GLU A 80 -18.91 -0.82 5.13
CA GLU A 80 -20.12 -1.65 5.22
C GLU A 80 -19.94 -2.98 4.49
N TYR A 81 -19.35 -2.95 3.30
CA TYR A 81 -19.05 -4.16 2.54
C TYR A 81 -18.09 -5.09 3.30
N LEU A 82 -17.03 -4.54 3.90
CA LEU A 82 -16.07 -5.33 4.70
C LEU A 82 -16.70 -5.93 5.96
N LYS A 83 -17.67 -5.24 6.58
CA LYS A 83 -18.37 -5.71 7.80
C LYS A 83 -19.41 -6.78 7.51
N THR A 84 -20.18 -6.61 6.44
CA THR A 84 -21.39 -7.42 6.19
C THR A 84 -21.17 -8.52 5.16
N GLN A 85 -20.09 -8.45 4.36
CA GLN A 85 -19.77 -9.34 3.23
C GLN A 85 -21.02 -9.75 2.43
N PRO A 86 -21.82 -8.78 1.96
CA PRO A 86 -23.12 -9.08 1.39
C PRO A 86 -22.95 -9.72 0.01
N GLN A 87 -23.55 -10.90 -0.16
CA GLN A 87 -23.55 -11.64 -1.42
C GLN A 87 -24.44 -10.93 -2.45
N GLY A 88 -24.00 -10.85 -3.71
CA GLY A 88 -24.82 -10.35 -4.82
C GLY A 88 -24.97 -8.83 -4.93
N THR A 89 -24.11 -8.04 -4.27
CA THR A 89 -24.13 -6.57 -4.40
C THR A 89 -23.43 -6.08 -5.67
N SER A 90 -23.90 -4.98 -6.26
CA SER A 90 -23.21 -4.28 -7.36
C SER A 90 -21.97 -3.52 -6.90
N PHE A 91 -21.72 -3.45 -5.58
CA PHE A 91 -20.70 -2.61 -4.95
C PHE A 91 -19.31 -2.76 -5.59
N LEU A 92 -18.85 -3.99 -5.87
CA LEU A 92 -17.54 -4.19 -6.49
C LEU A 92 -17.45 -3.61 -7.90
N SER A 93 -18.53 -3.73 -8.68
CA SER A 93 -18.63 -3.13 -10.01
C SER A 93 -18.60 -1.60 -9.93
N ASP A 94 -19.35 -1.03 -8.98
CA ASP A 94 -19.43 0.42 -8.75
C ASP A 94 -18.09 0.97 -8.23
N LEU A 95 -17.42 0.24 -7.34
CA LEU A 95 -16.10 0.57 -6.81
C LEU A 95 -15.06 0.62 -7.93
N LYS A 96 -15.06 -0.35 -8.85
CA LYS A 96 -14.17 -0.33 -10.02
C LYS A 96 -14.34 0.96 -10.81
N GLN A 97 -15.57 1.39 -11.07
CA GLN A 97 -15.82 2.64 -11.81
C GLN A 97 -15.33 3.88 -11.04
N LYS A 98 -15.50 3.92 -9.71
CA LYS A 98 -15.03 5.03 -8.86
C LYS A 98 -13.49 5.13 -8.76
N LEU A 99 -12.78 4.03 -9.01
CA LEU A 99 -11.31 3.95 -8.96
C LEU A 99 -10.62 4.29 -10.29
N LEU A 100 -11.31 4.12 -11.41
CA LEU A 100 -10.76 4.48 -12.72
C LEU A 100 -10.67 6.00 -12.87
N LEU A 101 -9.57 6.45 -13.47
CA LEU A 101 -9.43 7.83 -13.91
C LEU A 101 -10.27 8.04 -15.18
N SER A 102 -10.76 9.27 -15.37
CA SER A 102 -11.29 9.63 -16.68
C SER A 102 -10.16 9.64 -17.72
N PRO A 103 -10.46 9.45 -19.02
CA PRO A 103 -9.43 9.43 -20.07
C PRO A 103 -8.54 10.68 -20.10
N SER A 104 -9.10 11.85 -19.76
CA SER A 104 -8.35 13.12 -19.69
C SER A 104 -7.41 13.19 -18.50
N GLU A 105 -7.81 12.64 -17.34
CA GLU A 105 -6.97 12.56 -16.15
C GLU A 105 -5.85 11.53 -16.31
N ALA A 106 -6.15 10.39 -16.93
CA ALA A 106 -5.17 9.34 -17.23
C ALA A 106 -4.04 9.88 -18.13
N ALA A 107 -4.40 10.57 -19.22
CA ALA A 107 -3.45 11.24 -20.10
C ALA A 107 -2.56 12.25 -19.37
N ARG A 108 -3.12 13.01 -18.43
CA ARG A 108 -2.37 14.00 -17.63
C ARG A 108 -1.48 13.35 -16.56
N ALA A 109 -1.84 12.15 -16.09
CA ALA A 109 -1.07 11.36 -15.12
C ALA A 109 0.05 10.54 -15.77
N GLY A 110 0.11 10.47 -17.11
CA GLY A 110 1.09 9.66 -17.83
C GLY A 110 0.84 8.16 -17.71
N THR A 111 -0.43 7.76 -17.54
CA THR A 111 -0.88 6.37 -17.37
C THR A 111 -1.90 6.00 -18.44
#